data_AF-A0A4Q3CCZ4-F1
#
_entry.id   AF-A0A4Q3CCZ4-F1
#
_cell.length_a   1.000
_cell.length_b   1.000
_cell.length_c   1.000
_cell.angle_alpha   90.00
_cell.angle_beta   90.00
_cell.angle_gamma   90.00
#
_symmetry.space_group_name_H-M   'P 1'
#
loop_
_entity.id
_entity.type
_entity.pdbx_description
1 polymer ?
#
loop_
_entity_poly.entity_id
_entity_poly.type
_entity_poly.pdbx_seq_one_letter_code
_entity_poly.pdbx_strand_id
1 'polypeptide(L)' 'MTDEDRLAAKRYYMIQAVNIAAVAGAVLGLLIIGRSVTTFNTILGITLILASLYMMAAVPRALAKRWKTPQP' A
#
# COMPACT_ATOMS: atom_id res chain seq x y z
N MET A 1 -26.33 -1.28 13.63
CA MET A 1 -25.11 -1.69 12.91
C MET A 1 -25.14 -3.21 12.86
N THR A 2 -25.48 -3.75 11.70
CA THR A 2 -25.59 -5.20 11.47
C THR A 2 -24.20 -5.84 11.46
N ASP A 3 -24.12 -7.16 11.51
CA ASP A 3 -22.83 -7.85 11.38
C ASP A 3 -22.18 -7.67 10.00
N GLU A 4 -22.99 -7.45 8.97
CA GLU A 4 -22.54 -7.12 7.62
C GLU A 4 -21.89 -5.72 7.58
N ASP A 5 -22.47 -4.73 8.24
CA ASP A 5 -21.89 -3.39 8.36
C ASP A 5 -20.50 -3.44 9.04
N ARG A 6 -20.37 -4.27 10.09
CA ARG A 6 -19.09 -4.46 10.80
C ARG A 6 -18.04 -5.12 9.92
N LEU A 7 -18.43 -6.09 9.09
CA LEU A 7 -17.54 -6.76 8.15
C LEU A 7 -17.07 -5.80 7.04
N ALA A 8 -17.99 -5.00 6.49
CA ALA A 8 -17.68 -3.99 5.49
C ALA A 8 -16.70 -2.93 6.04
N ALA A 9 -16.93 -2.46 7.27
CA ALA A 9 -16.04 -1.52 7.94
C ALA A 9 -14.63 -2.10 8.13
N LYS A 10 -14.49 -3.34 8.60
CA LYS A 10 -13.19 -4.02 8.74
C LYS A 10 -12.42 -4.11 7.42
N ARG A 11 -13.11 -4.43 6.32
CA ARG A 11 -12.54 -4.50 4.97
C ARG A 11 -12.02 -3.13 4.51
N TYR A 12 -12.83 -2.09 4.71
CA TYR A 12 -12.45 -0.71 4.39
C TYR A 12 -11.21 -0.26 5.17
N TYR A 13 -11.20 -0.47 6.49
CA TYR A 13 -10.05 -0.10 7.33
C TYR A 13 -8.77 -0.85 6.95
N MET A 14 -8.86 -2.12 6.54
CA MET A 14 -7.71 -2.87 6.04
C MET A 14 -7.11 -2.25 4.77
N ILE A 15 -7.94 -1.92 3.78
CA ILE A 15 -7.48 -1.26 2.55
C ILE A 15 -6.87 0.10 2.89
N GLN A 16 -7.52 0.88 3.77
CA GLN A 16 -7.04 2.19 4.16
C GLN A 16 -5.69 2.12 4.89
N ALA A 17 -5.53 1.17 5.81
CA ALA A 17 -4.27 0.96 6.54
C ALA A 17 -3.11 0.63 5.58
N VAL A 18 -3.37 -0.21 4.57
CA VAL A 18 -2.39 -0.54 3.51
C VAL A 18 -2.01 0.71 2.72
N ASN A 19 -2.98 1.53 2.33
CA ASN A 19 -2.70 2.77 1.61
C ASN A 19 -1.87 3.74 2.46
N ILE A 20 -2.17 3.87 3.76
CA ILE A 20 -1.37 4.70 4.68
C ILE A 20 0.07 4.17 4.77
N ALA A 21 0.26 2.87 4.92
CA ALA A 21 1.58 2.26 4.96
C ALA A 21 2.36 2.47 3.65
N ALA A 22 1.69 2.37 2.50
CA ALA A 22 2.29 2.63 1.20
C ALA A 22 2.71 4.10 1.05
N VAL A 23 1.88 5.06 1.46
CA VAL A 23 2.24 6.48 1.45
C VAL A 23 3.43 6.75 2.37
N ALA A 24 3.46 6.16 3.56
CA ALA A 24 4.60 6.26 4.46
C ALA A 24 5.89 5.73 3.82
N GLY A 25 5.83 4.59 3.13
CA GLY A 25 6.96 4.04 2.37
C GLY A 25 7.44 4.96 1.26
N ALA A 26 6.53 5.59 0.52
CA ALA A 26 6.87 6.55 -0.52
C ALA A 26 7.54 7.81 0.03
N VAL A 27 7.06 8.34 1.16
CA VAL A 27 7.69 9.47 1.85
C VAL A 27 9.10 9.12 2.31
N LEU A 28 9.32 7.92 2.87
CA LEU A 28 10.65 7.46 3.24
C LEU A 28 11.59 7.38 2.03
N GLY A 29 11.11 6.86 0.90
CA GLY A 29 11.87 6.84 -0.35
C GLY A 29 12.24 8.24 -0.84
N LEU A 30 11.31 9.20 -0.72
CA LEU A 30 11.56 10.60 -1.07
C LEU A 30 12.61 11.24 -0.15
N LEU A 31 12.58 10.97 1.15
CA LEU A 31 13.59 11.44 2.10
C LEU A 31 14.98 10.88 1.79
N ILE A 32 15.07 9.61 1.36
CA ILE A 32 16.33 8.99 0.93
C ILE A 32 16.89 9.71 -0.30
N ILE A 33 16.05 10.01 -1.30
CA ILE A 33 16.46 10.74 -2.50
C ILE A 33 16.92 12.16 -2.13
N GLY A 34 16.14 12.87 -1.32
CA GLY A 34 16.42 14.26 -0.95
C GLY A 34 17.75 14.46 -0.21
N ARG A 35 18.24 13.41 0.47
CA ARG A 35 19.55 13.41 1.15
C ARG A 35 20.64 12.62 0.40
N SER A 36 20.35 12.13 -0.80
CA SER A 36 21.29 11.27 -1.53
C SER A 36 22.46 12.09 -2.10
N VAL A 37 23.69 11.64 -1.81
CA VAL A 37 24.93 12.22 -2.34
C VAL A 37 25.51 11.34 -3.46
N THR A 38 25.06 10.09 -3.54
CA THR A 38 25.51 9.08 -4.52
C THR A 38 24.35 8.62 -5.38
N THR A 39 24.64 8.29 -6.64
CA THR A 39 23.67 7.73 -7.59
C THR A 39 23.01 6.45 -7.07
N PHE A 40 23.76 5.64 -6.31
CA PHE A 40 23.25 4.43 -5.68
C PHE A 40 22.10 4.72 -4.69
N ASN A 41 22.27 5.71 -3.81
CA ASN A 41 21.24 6.08 -2.85
C ASN A 41 19.99 6.66 -3.53
N THR A 42 20.16 7.39 -4.63
CA THR A 42 19.05 7.87 -5.46
C THR A 42 18.25 6.71 -6.05
N ILE A 43 18.93 5.70 -6.62
CA ILE A 43 18.29 4.52 -7.20
C ILE A 43 17.51 3.76 -6.12
N LEU A 44 18.09 3.54 -4.94
CA LEU A 44 17.40 2.89 -3.82
C LEU A 44 16.12 3.61 -3.41
N GLY A 45 16.17 4.95 -3.31
CA GLY A 45 14.99 5.74 -2.99
C GLY A 45 13.90 5.63 -4.07
N ILE A 46 14.28 5.65 -5.36
CA ILE A 46 13.35 5.47 -6.49
C ILE A 46 12.72 4.07 -6.43
N THR A 47 13.51 3.02 -6.22
CA THR A 47 13.00 1.66 -6.10
C THR A 47 12.03 1.53 -4.93
N LEU A 48 12.30 2.18 -3.80
CA LEU A 48 11.41 2.16 -2.65
C LEU A 48 10.09 2.87 -2.92
N ILE A 49 10.11 4.01 -3.62
CA ILE A 49 8.90 4.71 -4.05
C ILE A 49 8.09 3.81 -4.98
N LEU A 50 8.73 3.18 -5.98
CA LEU A 50 8.06 2.27 -6.91
C LEU A 50 7.47 1.05 -6.19
N ALA A 51 8.19 0.45 -5.24
CA ALA A 51 7.70 -0.65 -4.43
C ALA A 51 6.49 -0.24 -3.58
N SER A 52 6.51 0.99 -3.04
CA SER A 52 5.41 1.54 -2.25
C SER A 52 4.15 1.77 -3.10
N LEU A 53 4.30 2.35 -4.29
CA LEU A 53 3.22 2.53 -5.26
C LEU A 53 2.66 1.18 -5.72
N TYR A 54 3.53 0.19 -5.95
CA TYR A 54 3.11 -1.17 -6.28
C TYR A 54 2.31 -1.79 -5.12
N MET A 55 2.76 -1.64 -3.88
CA MET A 55 2.04 -2.15 -2.69
C MET A 55 0.64 -1.52 -2.57
N MET A 56 0.53 -0.22 -2.80
CA MET A 56 -0.74 0.52 -2.81
C MET A 56 -1.74 -0.06 -3.83
N ALA A 57 -1.27 -0.53 -4.99
CA ALA A 57 -2.14 -1.09 -6.02
C ALA A 57 -2.38 -2.61 -5.86
N ALA A 58 -1.32 -3.38 -5.56
CA ALA A 58 -1.35 -4.84 -5.56
C ALA A 58 -2.09 -5.40 -4.36
N VAL A 59 -1.87 -4.84 -3.16
CA VAL A 59 -2.44 -5.38 -1.92
C VAL A 59 -3.96 -5.20 -1.87
N PRO A 60 -4.55 -4.02 -2.16
CA PRO A 60 -6.01 -3.88 -2.20
C PRO A 60 -6.65 -4.76 -3.28
N ARG A 61 -6.02 -4.90 -4.45
CA ARG A 61 -6.48 -5.81 -5.52
C ARG A 61 -6.48 -7.26 -5.06
N ALA A 62 -5.44 -7.70 -4.34
CA ALA A 62 -5.36 -9.04 -3.79
C ALA A 62 -6.39 -9.28 -2.67
N LEU A 63 -6.60 -8.32 -1.77
CA LEU A 63 -7.63 -8.40 -0.74
C LEU A 63 -9.04 -8.43 -1.35
N ALA A 64 -9.31 -7.57 -2.33
CA ALA A 64 -10.58 -7.55 -3.05
C ALA A 64 -10.84 -8.89 -3.77
N LYS A 65 -9.81 -9.51 -4.35
CA LYS A 65 -9.92 -10.84 -4.96
C LYS A 65 -10.22 -11.93 -3.92
N ARG A 66 -9.67 -11.83 -2.72
CA ARG A 66 -9.95 -12.76 -1.61
C ARG A 66 -11.34 -12.60 -1.00
N TRP A 67 -11.92 -11.40 -1.07
CA TRP A 67 -13.27 -11.14 -0.56
C TRP A 67 -14.39 -11.37 -1.57
N LYS A 68 -14.06 -11.59 -2.85
CA LYS A 68 -15.00 -12.23 -3.77
C LYS A 68 -15.20 -13.66 -3.28
N THR A 69 -16.39 -13.94 -2.77
CA THR A 69 -16.87 -15.31 -2.57
C THR A 69 -16.76 -16.08 -3.90
N PRO A 70 -16.46 -17.39 -3.89
CA PRO A 70 -16.53 -18.22 -5.08
C PRO A 70 -17.91 -18.00 -5.74
N GLN A 71 -17.93 -17.69 -7.03
CA GLN A 71 -19.18 -17.65 -7.77
C GLN A 71 -19.68 -19.09 -7.94
N PRO A 72 -20.99 -19.36 -7.74
CA PRO A 72 -21.56 -20.69 -7.95
C PRO A 72 -21.40 -21.16 -9.41
#